data_AF-A0A395MBA3-F1
#
_entry.id   AF-A0A395MBA3-F1
#
_cell.length_a   1.000
_cell.length_b   1.000
_cell.length_c   1.000
_cell.angle_alpha   90.00
_cell.angle_beta   90.00
_cell.angle_gamma   90.00
#
_symmetry.space_group_name_H-M   'P 1'
#
loop_
_entity.id
_entity.type
_entity.pdbx_description
1 polymer ?
#
loop_
_entity_poly.entity_id
_entity_poly.type
_entity_poly.pdbx_seq_one_letter_code
_entity_poly.pdbx_strand_id
1 'polypeptide(L)'
;MSGRSNVGYSSSYEGGDQRHYSREAIHAEGRLHGVNTEGYLNKEKIMNELQEGDTKTRIEDRMKHEPGFAATMHGNKPSRGAEVDAEIAREEAEQLAKKKSKTDSMPGKKLERNTEKSEWKQQMDQEEQEARAKHSKRGAKKHEGQGMEYVTRKNHSSRE
;
A
#
# COMPACT_ATOMS: atom_id res chain seq x y z
N MET A 1 -14.66 6.36 51.47
CA MET A 1 -14.48 7.17 50.25
C MET A 1 -14.33 6.21 49.07
N SER A 2 -15.40 5.93 48.32
CA SER A 2 -15.28 5.16 47.06
C SER A 2 -14.94 6.13 45.93
N GLY A 3 -13.70 6.12 45.46
CA GLY A 3 -13.28 6.95 44.33
C GLY A 3 -14.01 6.50 43.06
N ARG A 4 -14.84 7.38 42.48
CA ARG A 4 -15.35 7.18 41.13
C ARG A 4 -14.17 7.32 40.16
N SER A 5 -13.70 6.22 39.60
CA SER A 5 -12.73 6.23 38.50
C SER A 5 -13.37 6.79 37.23
N ASN A 6 -12.66 7.64 36.49
CA ASN A 6 -13.10 8.17 35.19
C ASN A 6 -13.23 7.08 34.10
N VAL A 7 -12.84 5.85 34.39
CA VAL A 7 -12.80 4.72 33.45
C VAL A 7 -13.93 3.69 33.67
N GLY A 8 -15.00 4.03 34.38
CA GLY A 8 -16.18 3.16 34.55
C GLY A 8 -16.06 2.10 35.67
N TYR A 9 -17.07 1.24 35.79
CA TYR A 9 -17.16 0.20 36.82
C TYR A 9 -16.24 -0.99 36.51
N SER A 10 -15.49 -1.47 37.50
CA SER A 10 -14.54 -2.58 37.34
C SER A 10 -15.20 -3.91 36.96
N SER A 11 -16.50 -4.08 37.20
CA SER A 11 -17.27 -5.27 36.81
C SER A 11 -17.52 -5.39 35.30
N SER A 12 -17.34 -4.30 34.55
CA SER A 12 -17.56 -4.29 33.10
C SER A 12 -16.34 -4.78 32.30
N TYR A 13 -15.19 -4.91 32.96
CA TYR A 13 -13.93 -5.29 32.33
C TYR A 13 -13.61 -6.75 32.70
N GLU A 14 -13.22 -7.56 31.72
CA GLU A 14 -12.70 -8.89 31.99
C GLU A 14 -11.39 -8.79 32.79
N GLY A 15 -11.04 -9.81 33.59
CA GLY A 15 -9.94 -9.75 34.57
C GLY A 15 -8.53 -9.47 34.00
N GLY A 16 -8.39 -9.32 32.68
CA GLY A 16 -7.18 -8.91 31.96
C GLY A 16 -7.17 -7.47 31.47
N ASP A 17 -8.32 -6.83 31.25
CA ASP A 17 -8.43 -5.55 30.53
C ASP A 17 -7.84 -4.35 31.28
N GLN A 18 -7.79 -4.42 32.62
CA GLN A 18 -7.21 -3.36 33.45
C GLN A 18 -5.81 -3.72 34.00
N ARG A 19 -5.17 -4.78 33.51
CA ARG A 19 -3.83 -5.15 33.97
C ARG A 19 -2.79 -4.27 33.29
N HIS A 20 -1.95 -3.63 34.11
CA HIS A 20 -0.74 -3.00 33.62
C HIS A 20 0.32 -4.09 33.39
N TYR A 21 0.61 -4.38 32.12
CA TYR A 21 1.72 -5.25 31.75
C TYR A 21 3.05 -4.48 31.78
N SER A 22 4.12 -5.15 32.20
CA SER A 22 5.46 -4.56 32.09
C SER A 22 5.87 -4.50 30.61
N ARG A 23 6.70 -3.50 30.27
CA ARG A 23 7.19 -3.35 28.90
C ARG A 23 7.98 -4.58 28.43
N GLU A 24 8.67 -5.25 29.35
CA GLU A 24 9.38 -6.50 29.09
C GLU A 24 8.44 -7.65 28.72
N ALA A 25 7.29 -7.77 29.38
CA ALA A 25 6.28 -8.77 29.05
C ALA A 25 5.71 -8.52 27.65
N ILE A 26 5.40 -7.25 27.32
CA ILE A 26 4.92 -6.84 25.99
C ILE A 26 5.96 -7.18 24.90
N HIS A 27 7.24 -6.88 25.15
CA HIS A 27 8.33 -7.21 24.22
C HIS A 27 8.56 -8.73 24.07
N ALA A 28 8.45 -9.49 25.16
CA ALA A 28 8.61 -10.94 25.12
C ALA A 28 7.53 -11.61 24.26
N GLU A 29 6.29 -11.14 24.39
CA GLU A 29 5.16 -11.52 23.55
C GLU A 29 5.45 -11.18 22.07
N GLY A 30 5.86 -9.94 21.77
CA GLY A 30 6.17 -9.52 20.39
C GLY A 30 7.27 -10.36 19.70
N ARG A 31 8.25 -10.87 20.47
CA ARG A 31 9.29 -11.78 19.94
C ARG A 31 8.75 -13.16 19.57
N LEU A 32 7.79 -13.68 20.32
CA LEU A 32 7.23 -15.02 20.12
C LEU A 32 6.25 -15.07 18.95
N HIS A 33 5.48 -14.00 18.74
CA HIS A 33 4.38 -14.01 17.78
C HIS A 33 4.72 -13.34 16.45
N GLY A 34 5.89 -12.68 16.34
CA GLY A 34 6.26 -11.92 15.14
C GLY A 34 5.38 -10.70 14.87
N VAL A 35 4.39 -10.44 15.73
CA VAL A 35 3.48 -9.30 15.69
C VAL A 35 4.04 -8.20 16.57
N ASN A 36 3.90 -6.96 16.11
CA ASN A 36 4.28 -5.81 16.88
C ASN A 36 3.27 -5.51 18.00
N THR A 37 3.55 -6.04 19.19
CA THR A 37 2.74 -5.87 20.40
C THR A 37 2.83 -4.48 21.02
N GLU A 38 3.89 -3.71 20.71
CA GLU A 38 4.06 -2.34 21.20
C GLU A 38 3.26 -1.30 20.38
N GLY A 39 2.67 -1.70 19.25
CA GLY A 39 1.81 -0.85 18.42
C GLY A 39 2.56 0.19 17.56
N TYR A 40 3.89 0.29 17.65
CA TYR A 40 4.69 1.25 16.86
C TYR A 40 5.30 0.61 15.61
N LEU A 41 4.80 0.91 14.41
CA LEU A 41 5.40 0.42 13.16
C LEU A 41 6.87 0.88 13.02
N ASN A 42 7.80 -0.07 12.98
CA ASN A 42 9.20 0.22 12.68
C ASN A 42 9.35 0.45 11.17
N LYS A 43 9.33 1.72 10.75
CA LYS A 43 9.33 2.14 9.34
C LYS A 43 10.52 1.59 8.56
N GLU A 44 11.72 1.61 9.14
CA GLU A 44 12.93 1.13 8.46
C GLU A 44 12.85 -0.37 8.18
N LYS A 45 12.39 -1.15 9.16
CA LYS A 45 12.20 -2.60 8.99
C LYS A 45 11.19 -2.91 7.88
N ILE A 46 10.09 -2.17 7.82
CA ILE A 46 9.04 -2.35 6.81
C ILE A 46 9.54 -1.96 5.43
N MET A 47 10.29 -0.85 5.32
CA MET A 47 10.87 -0.44 4.05
C MET A 47 11.89 -1.46 3.54
N ASN A 48 12.74 -2.00 4.43
CA ASN A 48 13.70 -3.04 4.07
C ASN A 48 12.97 -4.31 3.61
N GLU A 49 11.94 -4.75 4.34
CA GLU A 49 11.15 -5.93 3.97
C GLU A 49 10.42 -5.75 2.62
N LEU A 50 9.86 -4.56 2.37
CA LEU A 50 9.22 -4.24 1.11
C LEU A 50 10.22 -4.25 -0.05
N GLN A 51 11.40 -3.64 0.14
CA GLN A 51 12.47 -3.65 -0.85
C GLN A 51 13.00 -5.07 -1.12
N GLU A 52 13.11 -5.91 -0.08
CA GLU A 52 13.45 -7.32 -0.23
C GLU A 52 12.39 -8.09 -1.01
N GLY A 53 11.10 -7.82 -0.78
CA GLY A 53 10.01 -8.40 -1.55
C GLY A 53 10.06 -8.00 -3.04
N ASP A 54 10.26 -6.71 -3.31
CA ASP A 54 10.37 -6.18 -4.67
C ASP A 54 11.60 -6.73 -5.42
N THR A 55 12.72 -6.91 -4.71
CA THR A 55 13.93 -7.49 -5.33
C THR A 55 13.74 -8.98 -5.61
N LYS A 56 13.16 -9.75 -4.69
CA LYS A 56 12.85 -11.17 -4.89
C LYS A 56 11.92 -11.39 -6.08
N THR A 57 10.82 -10.65 -6.16
CA THR A 57 9.86 -10.77 -7.27
C THR A 57 10.50 -10.43 -8.62
N ARG A 58 11.34 -9.38 -8.70
CA ARG A 58 12.08 -9.05 -9.92
C ARG A 58 13.08 -10.13 -10.32
N ILE A 59 13.80 -10.71 -9.34
CA ILE A 59 14.75 -11.79 -9.59
C ILE A 59 14.02 -13.04 -10.06
N GLU A 60 12.90 -13.39 -9.42
CA GLU A 60 12.06 -14.53 -9.82
C GLU A 60 11.49 -14.36 -11.23
N ASP A 61 11.06 -13.14 -11.57
CA ASP A 61 10.52 -12.84 -12.90
C ASP A 61 11.60 -13.01 -13.98
N ARG A 62 12.82 -12.49 -13.74
CA ARG A 62 13.96 -12.70 -14.63
C ARG A 62 14.38 -14.16 -14.72
N MET A 63 14.37 -14.89 -13.60
CA MET A 63 14.66 -16.33 -13.61
C MET A 63 13.68 -17.13 -14.48
N LYS A 64 12.43 -16.68 -14.63
CA LYS A 64 11.42 -17.34 -15.46
C LYS A 64 11.53 -16.99 -16.94
N HIS A 65 11.92 -15.75 -17.27
CA HIS A 65 11.85 -15.23 -18.63
C HIS A 65 13.20 -15.14 -19.34
N GLU A 66 14.30 -14.98 -18.59
CA GLU A 66 15.64 -14.83 -19.17
C GLU A 66 16.39 -16.18 -19.16
N PRO A 67 16.60 -16.83 -20.32
CA PRO A 67 17.40 -18.03 -20.40
C PRO A 67 18.85 -17.71 -19.96
N GLY A 68 19.38 -18.54 -19.06
CA GLY A 68 20.75 -18.40 -18.54
C GLY A 68 20.93 -17.46 -17.34
N PHE A 69 19.90 -16.72 -16.92
CA PHE A 69 19.99 -15.80 -15.77
C PHE A 69 20.32 -16.51 -14.45
N ALA A 70 19.82 -17.73 -14.24
CA ALA A 70 20.18 -18.51 -13.06
C ALA A 70 21.69 -18.86 -13.03
N ALA A 71 22.28 -19.20 -14.18
CA ALA A 71 23.70 -19.54 -14.26
C ALA A 71 24.57 -18.32 -13.94
N THR A 72 24.24 -17.15 -14.50
CA THR A 72 24.98 -15.91 -14.25
C THR A 72 24.86 -15.44 -12.80
N MET A 73 23.68 -15.57 -12.18
CA MET A 73 23.46 -15.28 -10.77
C MET A 73 24.33 -16.12 -9.83
N HIS A 74 24.62 -17.37 -10.21
CA HIS A 74 25.48 -18.27 -9.45
C HIS A 74 26.97 -18.18 -9.85
N GLY A 75 27.35 -17.24 -10.72
CA GLY A 75 28.74 -17.06 -11.19
C GLY A 75 29.20 -18.10 -12.20
N ASN A 76 28.28 -18.88 -12.77
CA ASN A 76 28.56 -19.89 -13.78
C ASN A 76 28.33 -19.35 -15.20
N LYS A 77 28.98 -19.97 -16.18
CA LYS A 77 28.70 -19.68 -17.60
C LYS A 77 27.37 -20.35 -17.98
N PRO A 78 26.45 -19.63 -18.66
CA PRO A 78 25.22 -20.23 -19.19
C PRO A 78 25.56 -21.33 -20.22
N SER A 79 24.63 -22.25 -20.44
CA SER A 79 24.81 -23.29 -21.45
C SER A 79 24.76 -22.65 -22.85
N ARG A 80 25.42 -23.29 -23.82
CA ARG A 80 25.43 -22.82 -25.22
C ARG A 80 24.01 -22.70 -25.80
N GLY A 81 23.08 -23.54 -25.36
CA GLY A 81 21.66 -23.44 -25.74
C GLY A 81 20.98 -22.20 -25.14
N ALA A 82 21.21 -21.93 -23.84
CA ALA A 82 20.64 -20.75 -23.18
C ALA A 82 21.21 -19.44 -23.76
N GLU A 83 22.47 -19.42 -24.20
CA GLU A 83 23.04 -18.28 -24.94
C GLU A 83 22.32 -18.03 -26.26
N VAL A 84 22.06 -19.09 -27.03
CA VAL A 84 21.32 -19.01 -28.31
C VAL A 84 19.88 -18.58 -28.09
N ASP A 85 19.20 -19.12 -27.08
CA ASP A 85 17.82 -18.72 -26.75
C ASP A 85 17.76 -17.25 -26.32
N ALA A 86 18.76 -16.75 -25.59
CA ALA A 86 18.86 -15.34 -25.21
C ALA A 86 19.09 -14.43 -26.43
N GLU A 87 19.87 -14.88 -27.41
CA GLU A 87 20.11 -14.17 -28.67
C GLU A 87 18.82 -14.11 -29.51
N ILE A 88 18.12 -15.23 -29.67
CA ILE A 88 16.84 -15.31 -30.39
C ILE A 88 15.79 -14.40 -29.73
N ALA A 89 15.66 -14.45 -28.40
CA ALA A 89 14.70 -13.61 -27.69
C ALA A 89 14.96 -12.10 -27.88
N ARG A 90 16.24 -11.69 -27.98
CA ARG A 90 16.62 -10.30 -28.28
C ARG A 90 16.30 -9.93 -29.73
N GLU A 91 16.64 -10.78 -30.69
CA GLU A 91 16.33 -10.56 -32.09
C GLU A 91 14.83 -10.48 -32.35
N GLU A 92 14.03 -11.36 -31.74
CA GLU A 92 12.57 -11.33 -31.84
C GLU A 92 11.98 -10.06 -31.23
N ALA A 93 12.47 -9.61 -30.07
CA ALA A 93 12.04 -8.36 -29.45
C ALA A 93 12.32 -7.14 -30.33
N GLU A 94 13.49 -7.08 -30.98
CA GLU A 94 13.83 -6.01 -31.92
C GLU A 94 12.95 -6.04 -33.18
N GLN A 95 12.72 -7.22 -33.74
CA GLN A 95 11.84 -7.38 -34.89
C GLN A 95 10.39 -6.99 -34.55
N LEU A 96 9.91 -7.36 -33.35
CA LEU A 96 8.60 -6.97 -32.85
C LEU A 96 8.51 -5.44 -32.66
N ALA A 97 9.55 -4.80 -32.14
CA ALA A 97 9.61 -3.35 -31.99
C ALA A 97 9.57 -2.64 -33.35
N LYS A 98 10.34 -3.11 -34.34
CA LYS A 98 10.31 -2.61 -35.73
C LYS A 98 8.94 -2.81 -36.40
N LYS A 99 8.27 -3.93 -36.13
CA LYS A 99 6.91 -4.19 -36.63
C LYS A 99 5.88 -3.28 -35.96
N LYS A 100 5.94 -3.12 -34.63
CA LYS A 100 5.03 -2.23 -33.86
C LYS A 100 5.14 -0.78 -34.33
N SER A 101 6.35 -0.24 -34.48
CA SER A 101 6.56 1.13 -34.96
C SER A 101 6.04 1.33 -36.39
N LYS A 102 6.19 0.31 -37.26
CA LYS A 102 5.66 0.35 -38.62
C LYS A 102 4.13 0.23 -38.68
N THR A 103 3.50 -0.45 -37.72
CA THR A 103 2.03 -0.55 -37.66
C THR A 103 1.35 0.67 -37.03
N ASP A 104 2.03 1.37 -36.11
CA ASP A 104 1.51 2.57 -35.45
C ASP A 104 1.67 3.82 -36.33
N SER A 105 2.56 3.77 -37.33
CA SER A 105 2.81 4.85 -38.30
C SER A 105 2.02 4.74 -39.62
N MET A 106 1.10 3.78 -39.76
CA MET A 106 0.27 3.66 -40.97
C MET A 106 -0.82 4.75 -41.00
N PRO A 107 -0.79 5.71 -41.95
CA PRO A 107 -1.83 6.74 -42.05
C PRO A 107 -3.11 6.09 -42.54
N GLY A 108 -4.07 5.90 -41.63
CA GLY A 108 -5.35 5.23 -41.91
C GLY A 108 -5.77 4.22 -40.85
N LYS A 109 -4.85 3.79 -39.96
CA LYS A 109 -5.24 3.05 -38.77
C LYS A 109 -5.74 4.05 -37.73
N LYS A 110 -7.01 4.46 -37.85
CA LYS A 110 -7.72 5.07 -36.73
C LYS A 110 -7.54 4.12 -35.54
N LEU A 111 -7.09 4.64 -34.40
CA LEU A 111 -7.36 4.00 -33.12
C LEU A 111 -8.89 3.87 -33.03
N GLU A 112 -9.43 2.77 -33.52
CA GLU A 112 -10.80 2.36 -33.24
C GLU A 112 -10.83 2.11 -31.73
N ARG A 113 -11.20 3.16 -30.99
CA ARG A 113 -11.41 3.12 -29.53
C ARG A 113 -12.60 2.24 -29.11
N ASN A 114 -13.23 1.55 -30.08
CA ASN A 114 -14.46 0.82 -29.91
C ASN A 114 -14.35 -0.54 -30.62
N THR A 115 -13.81 -1.54 -29.94
CA THR A 115 -14.22 -2.94 -30.16
C THR A 115 -14.70 -3.49 -28.82
N GLU A 116 -15.90 -3.06 -28.43
CA GLU A 116 -16.85 -3.67 -27.47
C GLU A 116 -16.35 -4.03 -26.04
N LYS A 117 -15.08 -3.81 -25.71
CA LYS A 117 -14.46 -4.07 -24.40
C LYS A 117 -14.15 -2.82 -23.58
N SER A 118 -14.44 -1.62 -24.07
CA SER A 118 -14.07 -0.36 -23.41
C SER A 118 -15.20 0.34 -22.68
N GLU A 119 -16.48 0.05 -22.96
CA GLU A 119 -17.60 0.76 -22.32
C GLU A 119 -17.83 0.33 -20.87
N TRP A 120 -17.84 -0.97 -20.59
CA TRP A 120 -17.98 -1.48 -19.21
C TRP A 120 -16.83 -1.00 -18.32
N LYS A 121 -15.61 -0.95 -18.88
CA LYS A 121 -14.43 -0.48 -18.13
C LYS A 121 -14.48 1.03 -17.87
N GLN A 122 -14.97 1.81 -18.84
CA GLN A 122 -15.23 3.23 -18.65
C GLN A 122 -16.35 3.50 -17.62
N GLN A 123 -17.40 2.67 -17.61
CA GLN A 123 -18.46 2.76 -16.60
C GLN A 123 -17.94 2.43 -15.20
N MET A 124 -17.13 1.38 -15.05
CA MET A 124 -16.49 1.03 -13.78
C MET A 124 -15.54 2.13 -13.29
N ASP A 125 -14.71 2.68 -14.18
CA ASP A 125 -13.80 3.78 -13.83
C ASP A 125 -14.57 5.05 -13.42
N GLN A 126 -15.69 5.34 -14.10
CA GLN A 126 -16.58 6.45 -13.73
C GLN A 126 -17.28 6.19 -12.39
N GLU A 127 -17.77 4.98 -12.15
CA GLU A 127 -18.42 4.58 -10.90
C GLU A 127 -17.45 4.62 -9.72
N GLU A 128 -16.20 4.18 -9.92
CA GLU A 128 -15.13 4.26 -8.91
C GLU A 128 -14.77 5.72 -8.60
N GLN A 129 -14.65 6.57 -9.62
CA GLN A 129 -14.42 8.01 -9.43
C GLN A 129 -15.58 8.69 -8.69
N GLU A 130 -16.83 8.34 -9.02
CA GLU A 130 -18.00 8.84 -8.32
C GLU A 130 -18.06 8.36 -6.86
N ALA A 131 -17.78 7.09 -6.61
CA ALA A 131 -17.71 6.53 -5.25
C ALA A 131 -16.66 7.27 -4.44
N ARG A 132 -15.46 7.45 -5.00
CA ARG A 132 -14.36 8.21 -4.36
C ARG A 132 -14.75 9.66 -4.09
N ALA A 133 -15.46 10.33 -5.00
CA ALA A 133 -15.95 11.68 -4.82
C ALA A 133 -17.05 11.78 -3.74
N LYS A 134 -17.96 10.80 -3.68
CA LYS A 134 -19.01 10.68 -2.65
C LYS A 134 -18.40 10.47 -1.26
N HIS A 135 -17.35 9.65 -1.16
CA HIS A 135 -16.61 9.44 0.09
C HIS A 135 -15.75 10.66 0.50
N SER A 136 -15.15 11.37 -0.46
CA SER A 136 -14.39 12.60 -0.20
C SER A 136 -15.26 13.73 0.36
N LYS A 137 -16.48 13.90 -0.15
CA LYS A 137 -17.43 14.93 0.32
C LYS A 137 -18.00 14.66 1.72
N ARG A 138 -17.90 13.42 2.24
CA ARG A 138 -18.36 13.06 3.60
C ARG A 138 -17.43 13.57 4.71
N GLY A 139 -16.20 13.96 4.39
CA GLY A 139 -15.25 14.58 5.33
C GLY A 139 -15.29 16.12 5.34
N ALA A 140 -15.93 16.75 4.37
CA ALA A 140 -16.09 18.20 4.32
C ALA A 140 -17.26 18.63 5.21
N LYS A 141 -17.05 18.65 6.53
CA LYS A 141 -17.89 19.44 7.45
C LYS A 141 -17.81 20.90 7.00
N LYS A 142 -18.78 21.33 6.20
CA LYS A 142 -19.14 22.74 6.05
C LYS A 142 -19.54 23.25 7.43
N HIS A 143 -18.63 23.93 8.11
CA HIS A 143 -18.97 24.76 9.25
C HIS A 143 -19.55 26.08 8.73
N GLU A 144 -20.68 26.00 8.03
CA GLU A 144 -21.48 27.16 7.66
C GLU A 144 -22.38 27.48 8.88
N GLY A 145 -21.97 28.49 9.66
CA GLY A 145 -22.89 29.33 10.43
C GLY A 145 -23.46 28.79 11.75
N GLN A 146 -22.62 28.63 12.79
CA GLN A 146 -22.98 29.03 14.16
C GLN A 146 -21.73 29.62 14.80
N GLY A 147 -21.80 30.89 15.23
CA GLY A 147 -20.67 31.59 15.80
C GLY A 147 -20.12 30.84 17.01
N MET A 148 -18.80 30.76 17.11
CA MET A 148 -18.13 30.49 18.37
C MET A 148 -18.45 31.68 19.28
N GLU A 149 -19.54 31.61 20.05
CA GLU A 149 -19.72 32.51 21.17
C GLU A 149 -18.53 32.30 22.10
N TYR A 150 -17.64 33.28 22.12
CA TYR A 150 -16.63 33.37 23.16
C TYR A 150 -17.37 33.45 24.48
N VAL A 151 -17.38 32.34 25.24
CA VAL A 151 -17.76 32.38 26.65
C VAL A 151 -16.77 33.31 27.33
N THR A 152 -17.22 34.52 27.65
CA THR A 152 -16.44 35.48 28.40
C THR A 152 -16.12 34.86 29.76
N ARG A 153 -14.83 34.72 30.06
CA ARG A 153 -14.38 34.29 31.39
C ARG A 153 -14.94 35.26 32.41
N LYS A 154 -15.79 34.77 33.33
CA LYS A 154 -16.14 35.47 34.56
C LYS A 154 -14.84 35.70 35.33
N ASN A 155 -14.29 36.90 35.21
CA ASN A 155 -13.28 37.39 36.15
C ASN A 155 -14.00 37.55 37.49
N HIS A 156 -13.74 36.64 38.43
CA HIS A 156 -14.02 36.91 39.82
C HIS A 156 -13.07 38.02 40.25
N SER A 157 -13.54 39.27 40.28
CA SER A 157 -12.81 40.32 40.97
C SER A 157 -12.94 40.04 42.46
N SER A 158 -11.81 39.67 43.08
CA SER A 158 -11.64 39.78 44.51
C SER A 158 -11.67 41.27 44.85
N ARG A 159 -12.77 41.72 45.47
CA ARG A 159 -12.85 43.03 46.08
C ARG A 159 -13.23 42.86 47.55
N GLU A 160 -12.26 43.25 48.37
CA GLU A 160 -12.31 43.73 49.77
C GLU A 160 -12.92 42.81 50.84
#